data_AF-A0A5N6BVE7-F1
#
_entry.id   AF-A0A5N6BVE7-F1
#
_cell.length_a   1.000
_cell.length_b   1.000
_cell.length_c   1.000
_cell.angle_alpha   90.00
_cell.angle_beta   90.00
_cell.angle_gamma   90.00
#
_symmetry.space_group_name_H-M   'P 1'
#
loop_
_entity.id
_entity.type
_entity.pdbx_description
1 polymer ?
#
loop_
_entity_poly.entity_id
_entity_poly.type
_entity_poly.pdbx_seq_one_letter_code
_entity_poly.pdbx_strand_id
1 'polypeptide(L)'
;MVFYGEVPAVPWRNSVELVGAWSRRLAERLTPHEIDFAAEVGAAYAEGGERRRRLFTTGDGGETGGFASGAGIGELPAILDALRAAADHLHTFLADGMIGNTLAVYALIESRRSGRTPSLERTAATGGPSSPAQMNPDQGRLLDQVIAVLTERLIAHGLSRERAEQQTYRLLETVFEPGNTPEEIQALLAALLATSPALPLPEHRLGGPSRSWMLPPWLWFYLIAYLLVGVPGLIGDWIRQATDYRTLITNSPMGVARTAGIVLGVASIAQLFPALILLGAMASLLLPGFRGRRVERRHDLRVSDNPVIEEMAAFVRRQDPSVEIRFSESNRMTARVYPVGWKQARIAVFLPLTVLWRADPEAAEAVLLHEIAHRRQRDHHVVGLASPFTWLVRVWGPIFVVVGLLPITLYVTLGGAAGRLLTGQLLVHAAVVPRMLLLPVVALWLAELGADRLAVRQCGADALIRALALERTLPGGRLRRVSRVLTHPPAALRRKVAGGRFCGLTGLAVAWPATFVVRLVLVSALALPAFMLTGEDIGAAIAHVFQSIVKGLAFDRLLLGGSTVLLVVWPWIVRTRHAGDRNSQFAPYALAAVLPLALYMTSFI
;
A
#
# COMPACT_ATOMS: atom_id res chain seq x y z
N MET A 1 -29.03 42.00 -29.70
CA MET A 1 -29.90 42.66 -28.70
C MET A 1 -30.52 41.53 -27.88
N VAL A 2 -29.85 41.11 -26.82
CA VAL A 2 -30.32 40.05 -25.90
C VAL A 2 -30.83 40.76 -24.66
N PHE A 3 -32.11 40.60 -24.35
CA PHE A 3 -32.71 41.15 -23.14
C PHE A 3 -32.10 40.45 -21.92
N TYR A 4 -31.24 41.14 -21.18
CA TYR A 4 -30.95 40.79 -19.80
C TYR A 4 -32.19 41.14 -18.99
N GLY A 5 -33.00 40.13 -18.67
CA GLY A 5 -34.03 40.29 -17.64
C GLY A 5 -33.34 40.63 -16.33
N GLU A 6 -33.79 41.68 -15.66
CA GLU A 6 -33.34 42.04 -14.31
C GLU A 6 -33.53 40.83 -13.39
N VAL A 7 -32.43 40.18 -13.02
CA VAL A 7 -32.42 39.21 -11.92
C VAL A 7 -32.51 40.05 -10.64
N PRO A 8 -33.58 39.94 -9.84
CA PRO A 8 -33.68 40.72 -8.61
C PRO A 8 -32.54 40.30 -7.69
N ALA A 9 -31.70 41.27 -7.30
CA ALA A 9 -30.66 41.08 -6.31
C ALA A 9 -31.32 40.52 -5.03
N VAL A 10 -31.03 39.26 -4.69
CA VAL A 10 -31.57 38.63 -3.49
C VAL A 10 -30.82 39.21 -2.29
N PRO A 11 -31.47 39.96 -1.38
CA PRO A 11 -30.82 40.42 -0.18
C PRO A 11 -30.63 39.22 0.75
N TRP A 12 -29.42 38.67 0.77
CA TRP A 12 -29.03 37.61 1.71
C TRP A 12 -29.14 38.13 3.14
N ARG A 13 -29.90 37.45 4.00
CA ARG A 13 -30.20 37.95 5.36
C ARG A 13 -29.02 37.83 6.31
N ASN A 14 -28.07 36.92 6.05
CA ASN A 14 -26.82 36.79 6.78
C ASN A 14 -25.73 36.08 5.93
N SER A 15 -24.47 36.14 6.37
CA SER A 15 -23.32 35.52 5.69
C SER A 15 -23.41 33.99 5.60
N VAL A 16 -24.09 33.34 6.54
CA VAL A 16 -24.24 31.88 6.62
C VAL A 16 -25.10 31.36 5.47
N GLU A 17 -26.24 32.00 5.20
CA GLU A 17 -27.13 31.66 4.08
C GLU A 17 -26.42 31.83 2.73
N LEU A 18 -25.66 32.93 2.58
CA LEU A 18 -24.91 33.22 1.36
C LEU A 18 -23.84 32.14 1.09
N VAL A 19 -23.01 31.81 2.09
CA VAL A 19 -21.98 30.77 1.94
C VAL A 19 -22.63 29.40 1.71
N GLY A 20 -23.77 29.10 2.34
CA GLY A 20 -24.52 27.87 2.09
C GLY A 20 -25.01 27.76 0.63
N ALA A 21 -25.57 28.84 0.08
CA ALA A 21 -26.04 28.88 -1.30
C ALA A 21 -24.88 28.73 -2.30
N TRP A 22 -23.77 29.44 -2.09
CA TRP A 22 -22.57 29.29 -2.90
C TRP A 22 -21.94 27.90 -2.77
N SER A 23 -21.95 27.30 -1.58
CA SER A 23 -21.43 25.95 -1.39
C SER A 23 -22.18 24.92 -2.22
N ARG A 24 -23.51 25.05 -2.34
CA ARG A 24 -24.31 24.22 -3.26
C ARG A 24 -23.91 24.41 -4.72
N ARG A 25 -23.78 25.67 -5.17
CA ARG A 25 -23.36 26.01 -6.54
C ARG A 25 -21.97 25.45 -6.86
N LEU A 26 -21.03 25.54 -5.93
CA LEU A 26 -19.69 24.96 -6.05
C LEU A 26 -19.75 23.42 -6.11
N ALA A 27 -20.54 22.78 -5.24
CA ALA A 27 -20.66 21.32 -5.22
C ALA A 27 -21.25 20.76 -6.51
N GLU A 28 -22.25 21.43 -7.10
CA GLU A 28 -22.86 21.01 -8.38
C GLU A 28 -21.83 20.86 -9.51
N ARG A 29 -20.78 21.69 -9.52
CA ARG A 29 -19.75 21.69 -10.57
C ARG A 29 -18.49 20.92 -10.19
N LEU A 30 -18.04 21.05 -8.94
CA LEU A 30 -16.72 20.60 -8.49
C LEU A 30 -16.78 19.26 -7.78
N THR A 31 -17.83 19.04 -6.98
CA THR A 31 -17.99 17.87 -6.11
C THR A 31 -19.44 17.34 -6.15
N PRO A 32 -19.93 16.81 -7.30
CA PRO A 32 -21.37 16.49 -7.45
C PRO A 32 -21.92 15.46 -6.45
N HIS A 33 -21.04 14.67 -5.85
CA HIS A 33 -21.37 13.70 -4.82
C HIS A 33 -21.61 14.32 -3.43
N GLU A 34 -21.40 15.63 -3.28
CA GLU A 34 -21.55 16.38 -2.03
C GLU A 34 -22.72 17.38 -2.06
N ILE A 35 -23.47 17.46 -3.18
CA ILE A 35 -24.54 18.45 -3.41
C ILE A 35 -25.61 18.42 -2.30
N ASP A 36 -26.04 17.22 -1.90
CA ASP A 36 -27.15 17.02 -0.96
C ASP A 36 -26.91 17.68 0.40
N PHE A 37 -25.64 17.88 0.77
CA PHE A 37 -25.23 18.42 2.07
C PHE A 37 -24.35 19.66 1.96
N ALA A 38 -24.14 20.18 0.74
CA ALA A 38 -23.26 21.30 0.47
C ALA A 38 -23.66 22.58 1.21
N ALA A 39 -24.97 22.85 1.33
CA ALA A 39 -25.47 24.00 2.06
C ALA A 39 -25.15 23.92 3.57
N GLU A 40 -25.26 22.74 4.16
CA GLU A 40 -24.92 22.50 5.57
C GLU A 40 -23.41 22.62 5.82
N VAL A 41 -22.58 22.11 4.91
CA VAL A 41 -21.13 22.30 4.95
C VAL A 41 -20.76 23.78 4.88
N GLY A 42 -21.37 24.52 3.95
CA GLY A 42 -21.16 25.96 3.80
C GLY A 42 -21.55 26.72 5.07
N ALA A 43 -22.71 26.41 5.63
CA ALA A 43 -23.18 27.01 6.87
C ALA A 43 -22.23 26.71 8.04
N ALA A 44 -21.83 25.45 8.22
CA ALA A 44 -20.88 25.04 9.26
C ALA A 44 -19.50 25.69 9.07
N TYR A 45 -19.06 25.89 7.82
CA TYR A 45 -17.82 26.61 7.52
C TYR A 45 -17.93 28.09 7.88
N ALA A 46 -19.05 28.74 7.52
CA ALA A 46 -19.34 30.14 7.79
C ALA A 46 -19.43 30.46 9.29
N GLU A 47 -20.07 29.58 10.07
CA GLU A 47 -20.18 29.73 11.53
C GLU A 47 -18.83 29.59 12.24
N GLY A 48 -17.84 28.93 11.64
CA GLY A 48 -16.51 28.77 12.21
C GLY A 48 -16.46 27.84 13.44
N GLY A 49 -15.50 28.09 14.33
CA GLY A 49 -15.37 27.40 15.62
C GLY A 49 -15.28 25.87 15.54
N GLU A 50 -15.97 25.18 16.45
CA GLU A 50 -16.04 23.72 16.51
C GLU A 50 -16.75 23.11 15.29
N ARG A 51 -17.80 23.75 14.77
CA ARG A 51 -18.53 23.23 13.61
C ARG A 51 -17.66 23.18 12.37
N ARG A 52 -16.89 24.22 12.10
CA ARG A 52 -15.88 24.18 11.03
C ARG A 52 -14.78 23.16 11.32
N ARG A 53 -14.28 23.05 12.56
CA ARG A 53 -13.26 22.03 12.92
C ARG A 53 -13.74 20.60 12.65
N ARG A 54 -15.03 20.32 12.86
CA ARG A 54 -15.65 19.01 12.56
C ARG A 54 -15.62 18.66 11.08
N LEU A 55 -15.67 19.65 10.19
CA LEU A 55 -15.55 19.41 8.73
C LEU A 55 -14.17 18.85 8.34
N PHE A 56 -13.12 19.21 9.09
CA PHE A 56 -11.72 18.82 8.81
C PHE A 56 -11.22 17.67 9.68
N THR A 57 -11.97 17.28 10.70
CA THR A 57 -11.64 16.08 11.47
C THR A 57 -12.25 14.89 10.74
N THR A 58 -11.42 14.05 10.15
CA THR A 58 -11.85 12.72 9.66
C THR A 58 -12.54 11.99 10.81
N GLY A 59 -13.88 11.97 10.77
CA GLY A 59 -14.71 11.33 11.78
C GLY A 59 -14.54 9.81 11.71
N ASP A 60 -14.09 9.23 12.81
CA ASP A 60 -14.24 7.80 13.07
C ASP A 60 -15.75 7.48 13.20
N GLY A 61 -16.39 6.98 12.13
CA GLY A 61 -17.67 6.27 12.18
C GLY A 61 -18.89 7.08 12.68
N GLY A 62 -19.81 7.39 11.76
CA GLY A 62 -20.96 8.26 12.01
C GLY A 62 -21.90 7.83 13.13
N GLU A 63 -22.44 8.83 13.83
CA GLU A 63 -23.81 8.78 14.34
C GLU A 63 -24.77 8.99 13.17
N THR A 64 -25.83 8.19 13.13
CA THR A 64 -26.94 8.23 12.17
C THR A 64 -27.50 9.65 12.05
N GLY A 65 -27.16 10.34 10.96
CA GLY A 65 -27.47 11.75 10.70
C GLY A 65 -26.26 12.59 10.22
N GLY A 66 -25.03 12.12 10.44
CA GLY A 66 -23.80 12.77 9.99
C GLY A 66 -23.25 12.17 8.70
N PHE A 67 -22.84 13.07 7.79
CA PHE A 67 -22.08 12.87 6.54
C PHE A 67 -21.43 11.47 6.38
N ALA A 68 -21.75 10.81 5.27
CA ALA A 68 -21.51 9.39 4.98
C ALA A 68 -20.17 8.82 5.50
N SER A 69 -20.26 7.69 6.21
CA SER A 69 -19.12 6.96 6.77
C SER A 69 -18.17 6.45 5.68
N GLY A 70 -16.92 6.92 5.68
CA GLY A 70 -15.80 6.29 4.97
C GLY A 70 -15.20 7.06 3.79
N ALA A 71 -15.80 8.18 3.37
CA ALA A 71 -15.10 9.15 2.54
C ALA A 71 -14.12 9.95 3.41
N GLY A 72 -13.01 10.44 2.84
CA GLY A 72 -12.07 11.31 3.56
C GLY A 72 -12.72 12.63 3.98
N ILE A 73 -11.91 13.62 4.37
CA ILE A 73 -12.39 15.02 4.42
C ILE A 73 -13.06 15.30 3.08
N GLY A 74 -14.32 15.75 3.09
CA GLY A 74 -15.01 16.12 1.85
C GLY A 74 -14.19 17.11 1.04
N GLU A 75 -14.30 17.07 -0.28
CA GLU A 75 -13.56 18.00 -1.14
C GLU A 75 -14.10 19.44 -0.98
N LEU A 76 -15.39 19.62 -0.70
CA LEU A 76 -16.01 20.95 -0.55
C LEU A 76 -15.46 21.76 0.64
N PRO A 77 -15.32 21.22 1.88
CA PRO A 77 -14.60 21.91 2.95
C PRO A 77 -13.21 22.39 2.56
N ALA A 78 -12.44 21.57 1.83
CA ALA A 78 -11.10 21.92 1.36
C ALA A 78 -11.13 23.05 0.32
N ILE A 79 -12.12 23.02 -0.59
CA ILE A 79 -12.38 24.08 -1.57
C ILE A 79 -12.72 25.41 -0.89
N LEU A 80 -13.61 25.39 0.12
CA LEU A 80 -13.97 26.59 0.88
C LEU A 80 -12.78 27.16 1.66
N ASP A 81 -11.92 26.30 2.22
CA ASP A 81 -10.69 26.73 2.90
C ASP A 81 -9.65 27.33 1.95
N ALA A 82 -9.49 26.73 0.77
CA ALA A 82 -8.67 27.28 -0.29
C ALA A 82 -9.19 28.65 -0.73
N LEU A 83 -10.50 28.76 -1.03
CA LEU A 83 -11.13 29.99 -1.47
C LEU A 83 -11.02 31.10 -0.43
N ARG A 84 -11.24 30.78 0.86
CA ARG A 84 -11.03 31.73 1.96
C ARG A 84 -9.57 32.20 2.00
N ALA A 85 -8.60 31.30 1.88
CA ALA A 85 -7.18 31.66 1.92
C ALA A 85 -6.76 32.57 0.75
N ALA A 86 -7.41 32.43 -0.41
CA ALA A 86 -7.19 33.26 -1.58
C ALA A 86 -8.07 34.53 -1.61
N ALA A 87 -9.00 34.72 -0.66
CA ALA A 87 -10.05 35.73 -0.74
C ALA A 87 -9.51 37.16 -0.75
N ASP A 88 -8.46 37.49 0.02
CA ASP A 88 -7.85 38.82 0.01
C ASP A 88 -7.24 39.17 -1.35
N HIS A 89 -6.56 38.21 -1.98
CA HIS A 89 -5.97 38.37 -3.31
C HIS A 89 -7.06 38.51 -4.39
N LEU A 90 -8.12 37.69 -4.30
CA LEU A 90 -9.28 37.78 -5.19
C LEU A 90 -10.04 39.11 -5.04
N HIS A 91 -10.19 39.60 -3.82
CA HIS A 91 -10.84 40.87 -3.55
C HIS A 91 -10.03 42.04 -4.13
N THR A 92 -8.71 42.03 -3.94
CA THR A 92 -7.78 43.02 -4.53
C THR A 92 -7.83 42.97 -6.05
N PHE A 93 -7.85 41.75 -6.62
CA PHE A 93 -7.98 41.54 -8.06
C PHE A 93 -9.31 42.09 -8.60
N LEU A 94 -10.42 41.92 -7.91
CA LEU A 94 -11.73 42.46 -8.32
C LEU A 94 -11.80 43.99 -8.24
N ALA A 95 -11.13 44.61 -7.26
CA ALA A 95 -11.18 46.06 -7.06
C ALA A 95 -10.51 46.86 -8.19
N ASP A 96 -9.57 46.27 -8.93
CA ASP A 96 -8.73 46.96 -9.93
C ASP A 96 -9.35 47.07 -11.35
N GLY A 97 -10.63 46.71 -11.52
CA GLY A 97 -11.37 46.87 -12.79
C GLY A 97 -12.11 45.60 -13.25
N MET A 98 -13.34 45.41 -12.75
CA MET A 98 -14.09 44.13 -12.81
C MET A 98 -14.36 43.56 -14.22
N ILE A 99 -14.58 44.40 -15.23
CA ILE A 99 -14.99 43.94 -16.57
C ILE A 99 -13.80 43.36 -17.35
N GLY A 100 -12.61 43.95 -17.22
CA GLY A 100 -11.38 43.41 -17.81
C GLY A 100 -10.93 42.11 -17.13
N ASN A 101 -11.13 42.03 -15.82
CA ASN A 101 -10.64 40.94 -14.99
C ASN A 101 -11.40 39.62 -15.21
N THR A 102 -12.70 39.69 -15.45
CA THR A 102 -13.52 38.50 -15.76
C THR A 102 -13.15 37.89 -17.11
N LEU A 103 -12.98 38.73 -18.14
CA LEU A 103 -12.52 38.29 -19.47
C LEU A 103 -11.08 37.79 -19.45
N ALA A 104 -10.21 38.38 -18.64
CA ALA A 104 -8.82 37.95 -18.49
C ALA A 104 -8.70 36.58 -17.81
N VAL A 105 -9.49 36.32 -16.76
CA VAL A 105 -9.57 34.99 -16.13
C VAL A 105 -10.04 33.96 -17.15
N TYR A 106 -11.09 34.27 -17.93
CA TYR A 106 -11.60 33.37 -18.95
C TYR A 106 -10.57 33.08 -20.06
N ALA A 107 -9.90 34.12 -20.56
CA ALA A 107 -8.85 33.99 -21.57
C ALA A 107 -7.64 33.20 -21.07
N LEU A 108 -7.25 33.38 -19.80
CA LEU A 108 -6.16 32.60 -19.18
C LEU A 108 -6.54 31.12 -19.07
N ILE A 109 -7.76 30.83 -18.56
CA ILE A 109 -8.28 29.47 -18.44
C ILE A 109 -8.30 28.79 -19.82
N GLU A 110 -8.78 29.48 -20.84
CA GLU A 110 -8.86 28.96 -22.21
C GLU A 110 -7.49 28.75 -22.87
N SER A 111 -6.53 29.67 -22.64
CA SER A 111 -5.15 29.53 -23.13
C SER A 111 -4.41 28.32 -22.51
N ARG A 112 -4.62 28.06 -21.21
CA ARG A 112 -4.04 26.92 -20.50
C ARG A 112 -4.72 25.61 -20.88
N ARG A 113 -6.05 25.61 -21.02
CA ARG A 113 -6.85 24.44 -21.44
C ARG A 113 -6.51 23.95 -22.84
N SER A 114 -6.09 24.87 -23.72
CA SER A 114 -5.65 24.57 -25.08
C SER A 114 -4.19 24.12 -25.21
N GLY A 115 -3.43 24.06 -24.10
CA GLY A 115 -2.03 23.59 -24.08
C GLY A 115 -1.09 24.42 -24.96
N ARG A 116 -1.51 25.62 -25.36
CA ARG A 116 -0.80 26.48 -26.29
C ARG A 116 -0.10 27.57 -25.49
N THR A 117 1.21 27.43 -25.31
CA THR A 117 2.04 28.58 -24.94
C THR A 117 1.89 29.64 -26.02
N PRO A 118 1.36 30.84 -25.72
CA PRO A 118 1.26 31.89 -26.72
C PRO A 118 2.69 32.34 -27.08
N SER A 119 3.16 31.93 -28.27
CA SER A 119 4.31 32.56 -28.89
C SER A 119 3.91 34.00 -29.25
N LEU A 120 4.52 34.96 -28.57
CA LEU A 120 4.31 36.41 -28.75
C LEU A 120 4.65 36.91 -30.18
N GLU A 121 5.16 36.06 -31.07
CA GLU A 121 5.65 36.45 -32.40
C GLU A 121 4.62 36.37 -33.53
N ARG A 122 3.42 35.82 -33.32
CA ARG A 122 2.48 35.55 -34.43
C ARG A 122 1.29 36.51 -34.58
N THR A 123 1.18 37.54 -33.75
CA THR A 123 0.01 38.43 -33.72
C THR A 123 0.20 39.76 -34.47
N ALA A 124 1.31 39.97 -35.16
CA ALA A 124 1.60 41.25 -35.83
C ALA A 124 1.03 41.40 -37.25
N ALA A 125 0.33 40.41 -37.82
CA ALA A 125 -0.02 40.43 -39.23
C ALA A 125 -1.45 39.96 -39.55
N THR A 126 -2.48 40.64 -39.04
CA THR A 126 -3.78 40.85 -39.71
C THR A 126 -4.67 41.73 -38.82
N GLY A 127 -5.13 42.87 -39.35
CA GLY A 127 -5.84 43.91 -38.61
C GLY A 127 -7.33 43.66 -38.36
N GLY A 128 -7.76 44.01 -37.14
CA GLY A 128 -9.15 44.29 -36.69
C GLY A 128 -10.02 43.08 -36.32
N PRO A 129 -10.92 43.15 -35.30
CA PRO A 129 -11.21 44.23 -34.34
C PRO A 129 -10.68 43.94 -32.92
N SER A 130 -10.47 45.03 -32.15
CA SER A 130 -10.20 45.06 -30.69
C SER A 130 -9.07 44.16 -30.19
N SER A 131 -7.86 44.73 -30.09
CA SER A 131 -6.76 44.14 -29.33
C SER A 131 -7.28 43.63 -27.98
N PRO A 132 -7.01 42.36 -27.61
CA PRO A 132 -7.33 41.88 -26.28
C PRO A 132 -6.69 42.86 -25.29
N ALA A 133 -7.51 43.38 -24.37
CA ALA A 133 -7.07 44.32 -23.36
C ALA A 133 -5.78 43.78 -22.73
N GLN A 134 -4.67 44.49 -22.96
CA GLN A 134 -3.36 44.05 -22.53
C GLN A 134 -3.40 44.05 -21.00
N MET A 135 -3.49 42.85 -20.41
CA MET A 135 -3.62 42.69 -18.96
C MET A 135 -2.45 43.42 -18.30
N ASN A 136 -2.77 44.27 -17.32
CA ASN A 136 -1.74 44.94 -16.54
C ASN A 136 -0.83 43.85 -15.92
N PRO A 137 0.51 43.93 -16.07
CA PRO A 137 1.43 42.95 -15.49
C PRO A 137 1.17 42.66 -14.00
N ASP A 138 0.70 43.67 -13.25
CA ASP A 138 0.40 43.51 -11.83
C ASP A 138 -0.89 42.69 -11.58
N GLN A 139 -1.88 42.78 -12.46
CA GLN A 139 -3.08 41.93 -12.42
C GLN A 139 -2.74 40.47 -12.72
N GLY A 140 -1.82 40.22 -13.66
CA GLY A 140 -1.31 38.88 -13.94
C GLY A 140 -0.64 38.25 -12.71
N ARG A 141 0.18 39.03 -11.99
CA ARG A 141 0.83 38.58 -10.74
C ARG A 141 -0.17 38.26 -9.64
N LEU A 142 -1.22 39.07 -9.48
CA LEU A 142 -2.27 38.82 -8.49
C LEU A 142 -3.02 37.52 -8.79
N LEU A 143 -3.34 37.26 -10.07
CA LEU A 143 -4.01 36.02 -10.47
C LEU A 143 -3.10 34.79 -10.28
N ASP A 144 -1.80 34.90 -10.61
CA ASP A 144 -0.83 33.84 -10.34
C ASP A 144 -0.72 33.53 -8.84
N GLN A 145 -0.76 34.56 -7.97
CA GLN A 145 -0.80 34.39 -6.52
C GLN A 145 -2.08 33.67 -6.07
N VAL A 146 -3.25 34.05 -6.60
CA VAL A 146 -4.52 33.35 -6.32
C VAL A 146 -4.42 31.87 -6.68
N ILE A 147 -3.93 31.56 -7.88
CA ILE A 147 -3.79 30.16 -8.35
C ILE A 147 -2.83 29.38 -7.45
N ALA A 148 -1.70 29.98 -7.06
CA ALA A 148 -0.74 29.35 -6.17
C ALA A 148 -1.38 29.05 -4.80
N VAL A 149 -2.03 30.03 -4.16
CA VAL A 149 -2.66 29.85 -2.84
C VAL A 149 -3.76 28.79 -2.89
N LEU A 150 -4.63 28.81 -3.90
CA LEU A 150 -5.68 27.81 -4.06
C LEU A 150 -5.10 26.40 -4.20
N THR A 151 -4.11 26.24 -5.07
CA THR A 151 -3.49 24.94 -5.36
C THR A 151 -2.75 24.39 -4.15
N GLU A 152 -1.95 25.20 -3.46
CA GLU A 152 -1.22 24.80 -2.26
C GLU A 152 -2.17 24.38 -1.12
N ARG A 153 -3.27 25.12 -0.94
CA ARG A 153 -4.29 24.78 0.06
C ARG A 153 -4.97 23.46 -0.24
N LEU A 154 -5.36 23.22 -1.50
CA LEU A 154 -5.96 21.95 -1.90
C LEU A 154 -4.98 20.77 -1.73
N ILE A 155 -3.69 20.95 -2.07
CA ILE A 155 -2.65 19.94 -1.82
C ILE A 155 -2.50 19.66 -0.32
N ALA A 156 -2.52 20.70 0.51
CA ALA A 156 -2.41 20.54 1.95
C ALA A 156 -3.57 19.76 2.57
N HIS A 157 -4.74 19.77 1.93
CA HIS A 157 -5.91 18.95 2.28
C HIS A 157 -5.89 17.55 1.65
N GLY A 158 -4.81 17.17 0.97
CA GLY A 158 -4.55 15.81 0.50
C GLY A 158 -4.93 15.54 -0.96
N LEU A 159 -5.30 16.57 -1.74
CA LEU A 159 -5.46 16.40 -3.19
C LEU A 159 -4.09 16.19 -3.84
N SER A 160 -4.01 15.32 -4.85
CA SER A 160 -2.81 15.24 -5.68
C SER A 160 -2.57 16.57 -6.40
N ARG A 161 -1.31 16.90 -6.68
CA ARG A 161 -0.96 18.18 -7.35
C ARG A 161 -1.76 18.40 -8.63
N GLU A 162 -1.82 17.41 -9.51
CA GLU A 162 -2.57 17.49 -10.77
C GLU A 162 -4.07 17.73 -10.53
N ARG A 163 -4.67 17.03 -9.56
CA ARG A 163 -6.10 17.21 -9.21
C ARG A 163 -6.33 18.57 -8.56
N ALA A 164 -5.42 19.04 -7.71
CA ALA A 164 -5.48 20.35 -7.07
C ALA A 164 -5.40 21.47 -8.10
N GLU A 165 -4.48 21.41 -9.06
CA GLU A 165 -4.39 22.36 -10.17
C GLU A 165 -5.68 22.35 -10.99
N GLN A 166 -6.19 21.17 -11.37
CA GLN A 166 -7.44 21.06 -12.11
C GLN A 166 -8.64 21.64 -11.34
N GLN A 167 -8.73 21.36 -10.03
CA GLN A 167 -9.79 21.90 -9.18
C GLN A 167 -9.65 23.41 -8.99
N THR A 168 -8.43 23.95 -8.86
CA THR A 168 -8.19 25.40 -8.81
C THR A 168 -8.77 26.11 -10.03
N TYR A 169 -8.50 25.60 -11.25
CA TYR A 169 -9.04 26.22 -12.47
C TYR A 169 -10.57 26.11 -12.56
N ARG A 170 -11.14 24.94 -12.25
CA ARG A 170 -12.60 24.76 -12.25
C ARG A 170 -13.28 25.63 -11.19
N LEU A 171 -12.65 25.81 -10.03
CA LEU A 171 -13.13 26.68 -8.97
C LEU A 171 -13.19 28.13 -9.46
N LEU A 172 -12.11 28.63 -10.07
CA LEU A 172 -12.10 29.97 -10.67
C LEU A 172 -13.14 30.11 -11.80
N GLU A 173 -13.24 29.12 -12.69
CA GLU A 173 -14.27 29.08 -13.75
C GLU A 173 -15.69 29.17 -13.17
N THR A 174 -15.94 28.48 -12.06
CA THR A 174 -17.26 28.47 -11.39
C THR A 174 -17.55 29.79 -10.66
N VAL A 175 -16.54 30.39 -10.00
CA VAL A 175 -16.69 31.67 -9.29
C VAL A 175 -16.94 32.81 -10.28
N PHE A 176 -16.23 32.83 -11.40
CA PHE A 176 -16.33 33.86 -12.44
C PHE A 176 -17.27 33.49 -13.60
N GLU A 177 -18.20 32.54 -13.38
CA GLU A 177 -19.20 32.19 -14.37
C GLU A 177 -20.06 33.43 -14.74
N PRO A 178 -20.40 33.68 -16.02
CA PRO A 178 -21.08 34.91 -16.45
C PRO A 178 -22.43 35.21 -15.78
N GLY A 179 -23.04 34.22 -15.12
CA GLY A 179 -24.26 34.40 -14.35
C GLY A 179 -24.06 34.94 -12.93
N ASN A 180 -22.83 34.95 -12.41
CA ASN A 180 -22.53 35.49 -11.08
C ASN A 180 -22.21 36.98 -11.21
N THR A 181 -22.93 37.84 -10.48
CA THR A 181 -22.60 39.26 -10.52
C THR A 181 -21.34 39.54 -9.69
N PRO A 182 -20.54 40.55 -10.04
CA PRO A 182 -19.35 40.87 -9.25
C PRO A 182 -19.66 41.22 -7.79
N GLU A 183 -20.83 41.83 -7.53
CA GLU A 183 -21.32 42.12 -6.19
C GLU A 183 -21.59 40.83 -5.39
N GLU A 184 -22.14 39.79 -6.04
CA GLU A 184 -22.31 38.47 -5.41
C GLU A 184 -20.98 37.82 -5.06
N ILE A 185 -19.99 37.92 -5.95
CA ILE A 185 -18.64 37.38 -5.73
C ILE A 185 -17.97 38.14 -4.57
N GLN A 186 -18.02 39.46 -4.56
CA GLN A 186 -17.49 40.28 -3.47
C GLN A 186 -18.17 39.96 -2.13
N ALA A 187 -19.50 39.79 -2.14
CA ALA A 187 -20.25 39.40 -0.95
C ALA A 187 -19.82 38.02 -0.41
N LEU A 188 -19.58 37.03 -1.29
CA LEU A 188 -19.04 35.73 -0.91
C LEU A 188 -17.66 35.87 -0.27
N LEU A 189 -16.74 36.59 -0.91
CA LEU A 189 -15.37 36.74 -0.42
C LEU A 189 -15.35 37.47 0.93
N ALA A 190 -16.15 38.51 1.09
CA ALA A 190 -16.31 39.22 2.36
C ALA A 190 -16.90 38.31 3.45
N ALA A 191 -17.94 37.53 3.12
CA ALA A 191 -18.52 36.55 4.04
C ALA A 191 -17.50 35.48 4.45
N LEU A 192 -16.68 34.99 3.50
CA LEU A 192 -15.62 34.05 3.79
C LEU A 192 -14.56 34.65 4.69
N LEU A 193 -14.08 35.89 4.42
CA LEU A 193 -13.07 36.58 5.22
C LEU A 193 -13.53 36.87 6.65
N ALA A 194 -14.82 37.17 6.84
CA ALA A 194 -15.44 37.41 8.15
C ALA A 194 -15.43 36.18 9.09
N THR A 195 -15.22 34.97 8.56
CA THR A 195 -15.07 33.78 9.40
C THR A 195 -13.71 33.79 10.13
N SER A 196 -13.48 32.93 11.12
CA SER A 196 -12.15 32.85 11.77
C SER A 196 -11.06 32.51 10.73
N PRO A 197 -9.79 32.94 10.90
CA PRO A 197 -8.67 32.60 10.00
C PRO A 197 -8.71 31.14 9.58
N ALA A 198 -8.39 30.85 8.33
CA ALA A 198 -8.16 29.48 7.90
C ALA A 198 -7.21 28.87 8.94
N LEU A 199 -7.49 27.64 9.39
CA LEU A 199 -6.56 27.00 10.31
C LEU A 199 -5.18 27.11 9.65
N PRO A 200 -4.10 27.40 10.43
CA PRO A 200 -2.76 27.34 9.88
C PRO A 200 -2.70 26.06 9.06
N LEU A 201 -2.20 26.16 7.82
CA LEU A 201 -1.98 24.97 6.98
C LEU A 201 -1.45 23.92 7.94
N PRO A 202 -2.10 22.74 8.05
CA PRO A 202 -1.62 21.72 8.97
C PRO A 202 -0.15 21.63 8.65
N GLU A 203 0.70 22.08 9.60
CA GLU A 203 2.12 22.26 9.32
C GLU A 203 2.49 21.00 8.58
N HIS A 204 3.05 21.14 7.38
CA HIS A 204 3.59 19.99 6.69
C HIS A 204 4.74 19.53 7.57
N ARG A 205 4.39 18.80 8.65
CA ARG A 205 5.29 18.15 9.54
C ARG A 205 5.80 17.03 8.69
N LEU A 206 6.74 17.40 7.84
CA LEU A 206 7.65 16.54 7.11
C LEU A 206 8.34 15.53 8.06
N GLY A 207 8.15 15.66 9.38
CA GLY A 207 8.61 14.71 10.39
C GLY A 207 7.60 14.32 11.49
N GLY A 208 6.29 14.45 11.31
CA GLY A 208 5.30 13.98 12.31
C GLY A 208 4.76 12.60 11.96
N PRO A 209 5.29 11.48 12.49
CA PRO A 209 5.00 10.15 12.00
C PRO A 209 3.67 9.66 12.57
N SER A 210 2.55 10.02 11.97
CA SER A 210 1.34 9.22 12.15
C SER A 210 1.62 7.87 11.50
N ARG A 211 1.90 6.87 12.34
CA ARG A 211 2.21 5.48 11.93
C ARG A 211 0.95 4.61 11.82
N SER A 212 -0.22 5.22 11.61
CA SER A 212 -1.51 4.53 11.35
C SER A 212 -1.51 3.63 10.10
N TRP A 213 -0.44 3.64 9.31
CA TRP A 213 -0.22 2.76 8.16
C TRP A 213 0.39 1.39 8.51
N MET A 214 0.93 1.19 9.72
CA MET A 214 1.71 -0.01 10.04
C MET A 214 0.82 -1.24 10.22
N LEU A 215 0.96 -2.22 9.33
CA LEU A 215 0.42 -3.56 9.54
C LEU A 215 1.16 -4.26 10.69
N PRO A 216 0.53 -5.27 11.33
CA PRO A 216 1.23 -6.12 12.28
C PRO A 216 2.44 -6.77 11.59
N PRO A 217 3.52 -7.05 12.33
CA PRO A 217 4.78 -7.55 11.78
C PRO A 217 4.65 -9.05 11.51
N TRP A 218 3.76 -9.41 10.58
CA TRP A 218 3.36 -10.79 10.28
C TRP A 218 4.54 -11.68 9.96
N LEU A 219 5.55 -11.13 9.33
CA LEU A 219 6.78 -11.84 9.00
C LEU A 219 7.56 -12.27 10.25
N TRP A 220 7.71 -11.38 11.23
CA TRP A 220 8.32 -11.71 12.51
C TRP A 220 7.45 -12.64 13.33
N PHE A 221 6.14 -12.39 13.37
CA PHE A 221 5.18 -13.24 14.05
C PHE A 221 5.25 -14.68 13.51
N TYR A 222 5.17 -14.85 12.19
CA TYR A 222 5.32 -16.14 11.53
C TYR A 222 6.64 -16.81 11.90
N LEU A 223 7.76 -16.10 11.77
CA LEU A 223 9.08 -16.67 12.04
C LEU A 223 9.20 -17.17 13.49
N ILE A 224 8.77 -16.37 14.46
CA ILE A 224 8.85 -16.72 15.89
C ILE A 224 7.88 -17.86 16.21
N ALA A 225 6.62 -17.74 15.84
CA ALA A 225 5.61 -18.73 16.17
C ALA A 225 5.91 -20.08 15.50
N TYR A 226 6.36 -20.05 14.24
CA TYR A 226 6.74 -21.27 13.54
C TYR A 226 8.03 -21.88 14.12
N LEU A 227 9.02 -21.08 14.53
CA LEU A 227 10.22 -21.61 15.18
C LEU A 227 9.88 -22.32 16.49
N LEU A 228 9.04 -21.70 17.33
CA LEU A 228 8.72 -22.23 18.66
C LEU A 228 7.81 -23.46 18.61
N VAL A 229 6.93 -23.54 17.61
CA VAL A 229 5.87 -24.56 17.56
C VAL A 229 6.00 -25.46 16.36
N GLY A 230 6.15 -24.86 15.18
CA GLY A 230 6.19 -25.59 13.89
C GLY A 230 7.43 -26.47 13.75
N VAL A 231 8.61 -25.98 14.12
CA VAL A 231 9.87 -26.74 13.99
C VAL A 231 9.88 -28.00 14.87
N PRO A 232 9.58 -27.94 16.19
CA PRO A 232 9.48 -29.15 17.01
C PRO A 232 8.45 -30.15 16.49
N GLY A 233 7.27 -29.65 16.08
CA GLY A 233 6.22 -30.48 15.50
C GLY A 233 6.68 -31.21 14.23
N LEU A 234 7.34 -30.50 13.31
CA LEU A 234 7.85 -31.07 12.08
C LEU A 234 8.96 -32.09 12.30
N ILE A 235 9.87 -31.82 13.24
CA ILE A 235 10.93 -32.77 13.58
C ILE A 235 10.30 -34.03 14.19
N GLY A 236 9.32 -33.89 15.08
CA GLY A 236 8.60 -35.02 15.66
C GLY A 236 7.83 -35.85 14.62
N ASP A 237 7.11 -35.19 13.71
CA ASP A 237 6.41 -35.84 12.60
C ASP A 237 7.39 -36.59 11.69
N TRP A 238 8.51 -35.96 11.36
CA TRP A 238 9.53 -36.59 10.52
C TRP A 238 10.19 -37.78 11.20
N ILE A 239 10.53 -37.68 12.50
CA ILE A 239 11.10 -38.82 13.26
C ILE A 239 10.14 -40.00 13.24
N ARG A 240 8.84 -39.77 13.46
CA ARG A 240 7.82 -40.82 13.39
C ARG A 240 7.79 -41.46 11.99
N GLN A 241 7.66 -40.65 10.94
CA GLN A 241 7.64 -41.15 9.57
C GLN A 241 8.91 -41.92 9.20
N ALA A 242 10.07 -41.42 9.59
CA ALA A 242 11.35 -42.08 9.33
C ALA A 242 11.43 -43.44 10.04
N THR A 243 10.91 -43.55 11.27
CA THR A 243 10.81 -44.83 11.97
C THR A 243 9.83 -45.78 11.28
N ASP A 244 8.68 -45.29 10.82
CA ASP A 244 7.68 -46.10 10.11
C ASP A 244 8.26 -46.64 8.78
N TYR A 245 8.90 -45.78 7.99
CA TYR A 245 9.56 -46.18 6.74
C TYR A 245 10.73 -47.12 6.99
N ARG A 246 11.53 -46.87 8.04
CA ARG A 246 12.62 -47.78 8.42
C ARG A 246 12.07 -49.17 8.75
N THR A 247 11.00 -49.24 9.54
CA THR A 247 10.33 -50.49 9.92
C THR A 247 9.79 -51.22 8.70
N LEU A 248 9.17 -50.49 7.76
CA LEU A 248 8.71 -51.03 6.48
C LEU A 248 9.88 -51.60 5.65
N ILE A 249 11.01 -50.90 5.62
CA ILE A 249 12.21 -51.33 4.88
C ILE A 249 12.87 -52.57 5.51
N THR A 250 12.94 -52.64 6.84
CA THR A 250 13.62 -53.75 7.55
C THR A 250 12.79 -55.01 7.62
N ASN A 251 11.47 -54.86 7.78
CA ASN A 251 10.58 -56.00 8.05
C ASN A 251 9.92 -56.55 6.78
N SER A 252 10.03 -55.84 5.65
CA SER A 252 9.52 -56.34 4.37
C SER A 252 10.57 -57.18 3.65
N PRO A 253 10.22 -58.36 3.11
CA PRO A 253 11.11 -59.08 2.21
C PRO A 253 11.45 -58.21 0.99
N MET A 254 12.56 -58.53 0.32
CA MET A 254 12.93 -57.91 -0.95
C MET A 254 11.73 -57.96 -1.91
N GLY A 255 11.26 -56.79 -2.37
CA GLY A 255 10.02 -56.69 -3.15
C GLY A 255 9.37 -55.31 -3.09
N VAL A 256 8.09 -55.26 -3.47
CA VAL A 256 7.32 -54.02 -3.70
C VAL A 256 7.30 -53.10 -2.47
N ALA A 257 7.03 -53.66 -1.28
CA ALA A 257 6.91 -52.90 -0.04
C ALA A 257 8.25 -52.27 0.40
N ARG A 258 9.36 -53.00 0.28
CA ARG A 258 10.69 -52.48 0.61
C ARG A 258 11.10 -51.35 -0.32
N THR A 259 10.89 -51.48 -1.64
CA THR A 259 11.20 -50.43 -2.60
C THR A 259 10.34 -49.18 -2.38
N ALA A 260 9.04 -49.35 -2.13
CA ALA A 260 8.16 -48.23 -1.78
C ALA A 260 8.63 -47.52 -0.49
N GLY A 261 9.02 -48.29 0.54
CA GLY A 261 9.60 -47.74 1.77
C GLY A 261 10.86 -46.92 1.53
N ILE A 262 11.78 -47.37 0.65
CA ILE A 262 12.99 -46.61 0.28
C ILE A 262 12.62 -45.30 -0.42
N VAL A 263 11.72 -45.36 -1.41
CA VAL A 263 11.28 -44.16 -2.16
C VAL A 263 10.65 -43.13 -1.22
N LEU A 264 9.79 -43.57 -0.30
CA LEU A 264 9.17 -42.71 0.71
C LEU A 264 10.18 -42.19 1.74
N GLY A 265 11.14 -43.02 2.14
CA GLY A 265 12.23 -42.61 3.01
C GLY A 265 13.02 -41.45 2.41
N VAL A 266 13.42 -41.55 1.14
CA VAL A 266 14.12 -40.48 0.42
C VAL A 266 13.24 -39.24 0.27
N ALA A 267 11.98 -39.40 -0.13
CA ALA A 267 11.05 -38.28 -0.28
C ALA A 267 10.80 -37.54 1.03
N SER A 268 10.80 -38.25 2.18
CA SER A 268 10.59 -37.64 3.49
C SER A 268 11.71 -36.70 3.91
N ILE A 269 12.94 -36.88 3.40
CA ILE A 269 14.06 -35.94 3.63
C ILE A 269 13.68 -34.54 3.13
N ALA A 270 12.93 -34.44 2.02
CA ALA A 270 12.45 -33.16 1.49
C ALA A 270 11.55 -32.41 2.50
N GLN A 271 10.89 -33.12 3.42
CA GLN A 271 10.02 -32.54 4.45
C GLN A 271 10.80 -31.90 5.61
N LEU A 272 12.05 -32.30 5.85
CA LEU A 272 12.91 -31.66 6.86
C LEU A 272 13.43 -30.30 6.41
N PHE A 273 13.52 -30.07 5.10
CA PHE A 273 14.10 -28.84 4.59
C PHE A 273 13.47 -27.61 5.26
N PRO A 274 12.13 -27.38 5.22
CA PRO A 274 11.47 -26.26 5.89
C PRO A 274 12.03 -25.93 7.28
N ALA A 275 12.19 -26.94 8.14
CA ALA A 275 12.75 -26.79 9.48
C ALA A 275 14.22 -26.35 9.46
N LEU A 276 15.07 -27.05 8.69
CA LEU A 276 16.48 -26.71 8.53
C LEU A 276 16.66 -25.26 8.09
N ILE A 277 15.77 -24.76 7.25
CA ILE A 277 15.97 -23.43 6.72
C ILE A 277 15.46 -22.34 7.64
N LEU A 278 14.41 -22.61 8.42
CA LEU A 278 14.02 -21.67 9.46
C LEU A 278 15.12 -21.56 10.52
N LEU A 279 15.77 -22.68 10.86
CA LEU A 279 16.96 -22.68 11.70
C LEU A 279 18.11 -21.89 11.06
N GLY A 280 18.40 -22.12 9.78
CA GLY A 280 19.40 -21.35 9.03
C GLY A 280 19.06 -19.86 8.90
N ALA A 281 17.78 -19.53 8.75
CA ALA A 281 17.29 -18.16 8.70
C ALA A 281 17.49 -17.49 10.06
N MET A 282 17.14 -18.16 11.15
CA MET A 282 17.38 -17.66 12.51
C MET A 282 18.88 -17.46 12.77
N ALA A 283 19.72 -18.43 12.42
CA ALA A 283 21.17 -18.31 12.56
C ALA A 283 21.72 -17.10 11.79
N SER A 284 21.20 -16.82 10.60
CA SER A 284 21.61 -15.65 9.82
C SER A 284 21.19 -14.30 10.45
N LEU A 285 20.05 -14.29 11.15
CA LEU A 285 19.55 -13.09 11.82
C LEU A 285 20.48 -12.69 12.96
N LEU A 286 21.17 -13.66 13.56
CA LEU A 286 22.14 -13.43 14.63
C LEU A 286 23.41 -12.71 14.16
N LEU A 287 23.69 -12.67 12.84
CA LEU A 287 24.93 -12.16 12.26
C LEU A 287 24.71 -11.06 11.20
N PRO A 288 23.98 -9.96 11.51
CA PRO A 288 23.63 -8.93 10.53
C PRO A 288 24.87 -8.27 9.89
N GLY A 289 25.96 -8.08 10.64
CA GLY A 289 27.18 -7.47 10.11
C GLY A 289 27.95 -8.35 9.12
N PHE A 290 27.93 -9.68 9.31
CA PHE A 290 28.50 -10.58 8.31
C PHE A 290 27.68 -10.55 7.02
N ARG A 291 26.35 -10.57 7.15
CA ARG A 291 25.45 -10.46 6.01
C ARG A 291 25.62 -9.14 5.26
N GLY A 292 25.71 -8.01 5.96
CA GLY A 292 25.96 -6.70 5.35
C GLY A 292 27.24 -6.69 4.52
N ARG A 293 28.36 -7.16 5.08
CA ARG A 293 29.64 -7.28 4.34
C ARG A 293 29.54 -8.19 3.12
N ARG A 294 28.83 -9.31 3.23
CA ARG A 294 28.59 -10.23 2.10
C ARG A 294 27.78 -9.58 0.99
N VAL A 295 26.74 -8.81 1.35
CA VAL A 295 25.91 -8.06 0.39
C VAL A 295 26.76 -7.02 -0.33
N GLU A 296 27.55 -6.25 0.40
CA GLU A 296 28.42 -5.21 -0.16
C GLU A 296 29.43 -5.78 -1.15
N ARG A 297 30.11 -6.87 -0.79
CA ARG A 297 31.03 -7.57 -1.72
C ARG A 297 30.32 -8.14 -2.93
N ARG A 298 29.16 -8.78 -2.75
CA ARG A 298 28.44 -9.46 -3.84
C ARG A 298 27.89 -8.49 -4.89
N HIS A 299 27.52 -7.28 -4.46
CA HIS A 299 26.92 -6.26 -5.32
C HIS A 299 27.86 -5.10 -5.64
N ASP A 300 29.12 -5.18 -5.21
CA ASP A 300 30.12 -4.12 -5.33
C ASP A 300 29.60 -2.76 -4.86
N LEU A 301 29.00 -2.75 -3.66
CA LEU A 301 28.39 -1.55 -3.08
C LEU A 301 29.46 -0.67 -2.43
N ARG A 302 29.54 0.60 -2.86
CA ARG A 302 30.56 1.56 -2.42
C ARG A 302 29.92 2.88 -1.98
N VAL A 303 30.68 3.71 -1.28
CA VAL A 303 30.34 5.15 -1.19
C VAL A 303 30.59 5.74 -2.57
N SER A 304 29.72 6.65 -3.00
CA SER A 304 29.85 7.32 -4.29
C SER A 304 29.84 8.82 -4.07
N ASP A 305 30.75 9.51 -4.74
CA ASP A 305 30.85 10.98 -4.76
C ASP A 305 29.95 11.59 -5.85
N ASN A 306 29.04 10.80 -6.43
CA ASN A 306 28.10 11.28 -7.44
C ASN A 306 27.08 12.23 -6.76
N PRO A 307 26.88 13.47 -7.26
CA PRO A 307 25.96 14.43 -6.66
C PRO A 307 24.51 13.91 -6.58
N VAL A 308 24.07 13.06 -7.51
CA VAL A 308 22.75 12.40 -7.45
C VAL A 308 22.61 11.54 -6.20
N ILE A 309 23.66 10.79 -5.87
CA ILE A 309 23.66 9.90 -4.70
C ILE A 309 23.69 10.72 -3.42
N GLU A 310 24.36 11.86 -3.43
CA GLU A 310 24.36 12.80 -2.30
C GLU A 310 22.96 13.43 -2.07
N GLU A 311 22.27 13.84 -3.15
CA GLU A 311 20.88 14.32 -3.09
C GLU A 311 19.95 13.26 -2.48
N MET A 312 20.03 12.01 -2.96
CA MET A 312 19.29 10.88 -2.40
C MET A 312 19.65 10.62 -0.94
N ALA A 313 20.94 10.69 -0.59
CA ALA A 313 21.41 10.47 0.78
C ALA A 313 20.90 11.57 1.72
N ALA A 314 20.83 12.82 1.25
CA ALA A 314 20.23 13.92 1.99
C ALA A 314 18.73 13.68 2.21
N PHE A 315 18.00 13.22 1.19
CA PHE A 315 16.60 12.80 1.34
C PHE A 315 16.43 11.69 2.38
N VAL A 316 17.21 10.60 2.27
CA VAL A 316 17.14 9.48 3.21
C VAL A 316 17.49 9.93 4.64
N ARG A 317 18.52 10.77 4.84
CA ARG A 317 18.88 11.29 6.17
C ARG A 317 17.77 12.13 6.80
N ARG A 318 17.04 12.92 6.01
CA ARG A 318 15.86 13.67 6.49
C ARG A 318 14.75 12.72 6.96
N GLN A 319 14.58 11.58 6.30
CA GLN A 319 13.52 10.61 6.61
C GLN A 319 13.91 9.62 7.72
N ASP A 320 15.15 9.15 7.75
CA ASP A 320 15.71 8.24 8.76
C ASP A 320 17.24 8.43 8.85
N PRO A 321 17.74 9.17 9.87
CA PRO A 321 19.17 9.45 10.00
C PRO A 321 20.00 8.21 10.36
N SER A 322 19.37 7.08 10.69
CA SER A 322 20.06 5.83 10.99
C SER A 322 20.39 4.99 9.74
N VAL A 323 20.05 5.49 8.55
CA VAL A 323 20.20 4.79 7.28
C VAL A 323 21.22 5.49 6.38
N GLU A 324 22.21 4.73 5.91
CA GLU A 324 23.19 5.19 4.91
C GLU A 324 22.84 4.64 3.52
N ILE A 325 23.27 5.34 2.47
CA ILE A 325 23.19 4.84 1.08
C ILE A 325 24.54 4.24 0.67
N ARG A 326 24.50 3.14 -0.10
CA ARG A 326 25.64 2.61 -0.86
C ARG A 326 25.24 2.42 -2.32
N PHE A 327 26.13 2.75 -3.24
CA PHE A 327 25.84 2.72 -4.67
C PHE A 327 26.49 1.52 -5.36
N SER A 328 25.82 0.99 -6.39
CA SER A 328 26.32 0.00 -7.34
C SER A 328 25.88 0.36 -8.76
N GLU A 329 26.78 0.17 -9.73
CA GLU A 329 26.49 0.39 -11.15
C GLU A 329 25.60 -0.70 -11.77
N SER A 330 25.18 -1.71 -10.99
CA SER A 330 24.39 -2.83 -11.51
C SER A 330 22.98 -2.42 -11.95
N ASN A 331 22.60 -2.78 -13.18
CA ASN A 331 21.25 -2.55 -13.74
C ASN A 331 20.18 -3.58 -13.33
N ARG A 332 20.40 -4.34 -12.25
CA ARG A 332 19.55 -5.51 -11.91
C ARG A 332 18.35 -5.19 -11.01
N MET A 333 18.36 -4.05 -10.32
CA MET A 333 17.32 -3.59 -9.39
C MET A 333 17.42 -2.06 -9.22
N THR A 334 16.53 -1.42 -8.47
CA THR A 334 16.49 0.04 -8.23
C THR A 334 17.12 0.41 -6.89
N ALA A 335 16.51 -0.05 -5.80
CA ALA A 335 17.08 0.02 -4.47
C ALA A 335 16.71 -1.22 -3.66
N ARG A 336 17.46 -1.47 -2.59
CA ARG A 336 17.08 -2.45 -1.57
C ARG A 336 17.76 -2.20 -0.23
N VAL A 337 17.00 -2.25 0.85
CA VAL A 337 17.53 -2.16 2.21
C VAL A 337 18.20 -3.47 2.65
N TYR A 338 19.27 -3.35 3.43
CA TYR A 338 19.95 -4.48 4.05
C TYR A 338 20.53 -4.14 5.43
N PRO A 339 20.61 -5.12 6.35
CA PRO A 339 21.15 -4.88 7.68
C PRO A 339 22.69 -4.86 7.65
N VAL A 340 23.27 -3.94 8.41
CA VAL A 340 24.71 -3.93 8.73
C VAL A 340 24.97 -4.11 10.23
N GLY A 341 23.94 -3.91 11.05
CA GLY A 341 23.92 -4.23 12.46
C GLY A 341 22.48 -4.36 12.95
N TRP A 342 22.28 -4.60 14.24
CA TRP A 342 20.93 -4.72 14.81
C TRP A 342 20.12 -3.41 14.75
N LYS A 343 20.81 -2.28 14.90
CA LYS A 343 20.22 -0.93 14.89
C LYS A 343 20.51 -0.14 13.61
N GLN A 344 21.43 -0.61 12.78
CA GLN A 344 21.91 0.10 11.59
C GLN A 344 21.54 -0.66 10.32
N ALA A 345 21.07 0.08 9.33
CA ALA A 345 20.77 -0.45 8.01
C ALA A 345 21.35 0.46 6.94
N ARG A 346 21.51 -0.10 5.75
CA ARG A 346 21.92 0.64 4.56
C ARG A 346 20.94 0.37 3.44
N ILE A 347 20.78 1.32 2.55
CA ILE A 347 20.04 1.16 1.30
C ILE A 347 21.07 1.03 0.18
N ALA A 348 21.06 -0.13 -0.49
CA ALA A 348 21.77 -0.32 -1.73
C ALA A 348 20.99 0.39 -2.84
N VAL A 349 21.57 1.43 -3.45
CA VAL A 349 21.04 2.15 -4.60
C VAL A 349 21.77 1.69 -5.85
N PHE A 350 21.02 1.48 -6.92
CA PHE A 350 21.52 0.96 -8.18
C PHE A 350 21.29 1.95 -9.32
N LEU A 351 22.07 1.83 -10.40
CA LEU A 351 22.03 2.74 -11.55
C LEU A 351 20.61 3.04 -12.10
N PRO A 352 19.65 2.10 -12.17
CA PRO A 352 18.29 2.43 -12.63
C PRO A 352 17.56 3.45 -11.74
N LEU A 353 17.86 3.50 -10.44
CA LEU A 353 17.24 4.49 -9.55
C LEU A 353 17.86 5.88 -9.70
N THR A 354 19.14 6.00 -10.04
CA THR A 354 19.75 7.31 -10.33
C THR A 354 19.20 7.90 -11.61
N VAL A 355 18.94 7.07 -12.61
CA VAL A 355 18.23 7.48 -13.84
C VAL A 355 16.81 7.91 -13.51
N LEU A 356 16.07 7.12 -12.70
CA LEU A 356 14.72 7.49 -12.27
C LEU A 356 14.71 8.80 -11.49
N TRP A 357 15.65 9.02 -10.58
CA TRP A 357 15.72 10.25 -9.78
C TRP A 357 15.90 11.51 -10.61
N ARG A 358 16.69 11.44 -11.69
CA ARG A 358 16.83 12.57 -12.61
C ARG A 358 15.60 12.79 -13.49
N ALA A 359 14.89 11.72 -13.86
CA ALA A 359 13.74 11.79 -14.77
C ALA A 359 12.40 12.06 -14.06
N ASP A 360 12.18 11.47 -12.89
CA ASP A 360 10.96 11.53 -12.08
C ASP A 360 11.36 11.40 -10.58
N PRO A 361 11.78 12.51 -9.95
CA PRO A 361 12.23 12.51 -8.56
C PRO A 361 11.19 11.93 -7.60
N GLU A 362 9.90 12.24 -7.80
CA GLU A 362 8.81 11.77 -6.93
C GLU A 362 8.68 10.24 -6.94
N ALA A 363 8.78 9.61 -8.12
CA ALA A 363 8.76 8.15 -8.23
C ALA A 363 10.00 7.53 -7.59
N ALA A 364 11.17 8.16 -7.70
CA ALA A 364 12.39 7.69 -7.06
C ALA A 364 12.33 7.82 -5.52
N GLU A 365 11.77 8.92 -5.01
CA GLU A 365 11.49 9.12 -3.58
C GLU A 365 10.54 8.05 -3.06
N ALA A 366 9.48 7.71 -3.80
CA ALA A 366 8.55 6.63 -3.43
C ALA A 366 9.27 5.27 -3.26
N VAL A 367 10.26 4.97 -4.13
CA VAL A 367 11.10 3.76 -3.97
C VAL A 367 11.93 3.83 -2.68
N LEU A 368 12.59 4.96 -2.40
CA LEU A 368 13.40 5.10 -1.19
C LEU A 368 12.54 5.01 0.09
N LEU A 369 11.35 5.59 0.08
CA LEU A 369 10.41 5.51 1.20
C LEU A 369 9.89 4.10 1.44
N HIS A 370 9.66 3.32 0.37
CA HIS A 370 9.36 1.89 0.48
C HIS A 370 10.50 1.16 1.22
N GLU A 371 11.76 1.41 0.86
CA GLU A 371 12.91 0.80 1.54
C GLU A 371 13.07 1.26 3.01
N ILE A 372 12.79 2.53 3.29
CA ILE A 372 12.75 3.07 4.66
C ILE A 372 11.62 2.41 5.48
N ALA A 373 10.49 2.08 4.87
CA ALA A 373 9.40 1.39 5.55
C ALA A 373 9.85 0.03 6.09
N HIS A 374 10.54 -0.77 5.25
CA HIS A 374 11.15 -2.04 5.65
C HIS A 374 12.16 -1.87 6.78
N ARG A 375 12.89 -0.75 6.82
CA ARG A 375 13.76 -0.43 7.96
C ARG A 375 12.96 -0.14 9.23
N ARG A 376 11.94 0.71 9.15
CA ARG A 376 11.09 1.11 10.30
C ARG A 376 10.34 -0.08 10.89
N GLN A 377 9.88 -1.01 10.06
CA GLN A 377 9.23 -2.26 10.48
C GLN A 377 10.24 -3.34 10.93
N ARG A 378 11.54 -3.11 10.71
CA ARG A 378 12.64 -4.07 10.94
C ARG A 378 12.57 -5.31 10.05
N ASP A 379 11.82 -5.27 8.96
CA ASP A 379 11.68 -6.37 8.01
C ASP A 379 12.94 -6.59 7.18
N HIS A 380 13.78 -5.56 7.02
CA HIS A 380 15.10 -5.69 6.36
C HIS A 380 15.98 -6.81 6.96
N HIS A 381 15.83 -7.13 8.24
CA HIS A 381 16.49 -8.28 8.87
C HIS A 381 16.00 -9.61 8.30
N VAL A 382 14.73 -9.76 7.97
CA VAL A 382 14.20 -11.01 7.43
C VAL A 382 14.22 -11.05 5.90
N VAL A 383 13.95 -9.94 5.18
CA VAL A 383 13.71 -9.93 3.72
C VAL A 383 14.66 -9.10 2.86
N GLY A 384 15.65 -8.44 3.47
CA GLY A 384 16.63 -7.62 2.75
C GLY A 384 17.56 -8.40 1.80
N LEU A 385 18.52 -7.71 1.19
CA LEU A 385 19.54 -8.36 0.35
C LEU A 385 20.26 -9.48 1.11
N ALA A 386 20.56 -10.58 0.40
CA ALA A 386 21.09 -11.82 0.95
C ALA A 386 20.24 -12.43 2.09
N SER A 387 18.94 -12.16 2.11
CA SER A 387 18.02 -12.87 3.00
C SER A 387 18.08 -14.38 2.71
N PRO A 388 18.37 -15.21 3.73
CA PRO A 388 18.31 -16.67 3.60
C PRO A 388 16.89 -17.15 3.38
N PHE A 389 15.89 -16.40 3.82
CA PHE A 389 14.49 -16.69 3.55
C PHE A 389 14.16 -16.57 2.06
N THR A 390 14.64 -15.50 1.41
CA THR A 390 14.49 -15.33 -0.05
C THR A 390 15.29 -16.35 -0.84
N TRP A 391 16.53 -16.64 -0.41
CA TRP A 391 17.34 -17.70 -1.02
C TRP A 391 16.64 -19.06 -0.88
N LEU A 392 16.02 -19.28 0.27
CA LEU A 392 15.31 -20.50 0.53
C LEU A 392 14.15 -20.70 -0.42
N VAL A 393 13.20 -19.77 -0.44
CA VAL A 393 11.97 -19.94 -1.21
C VAL A 393 12.29 -20.23 -2.68
N ARG A 394 13.45 -19.75 -3.16
CA ARG A 394 14.03 -20.11 -4.46
C ARG A 394 14.61 -21.52 -4.57
N VAL A 395 15.33 -22.01 -3.57
CA VAL A 395 16.06 -23.28 -3.61
C VAL A 395 15.18 -24.47 -3.17
N TRP A 396 14.26 -24.24 -2.24
CA TRP A 396 13.38 -25.27 -1.71
C TRP A 396 12.49 -25.89 -2.78
N GLY A 397 11.87 -25.10 -3.65
CA GLY A 397 11.00 -25.60 -4.71
C GLY A 397 11.70 -26.64 -5.61
N PRO A 398 12.85 -26.31 -6.21
CA PRO A 398 13.65 -27.26 -6.97
C PRO A 398 14.06 -28.51 -6.16
N ILE A 399 14.53 -28.35 -4.92
CA ILE A 399 14.90 -29.49 -4.07
C ILE A 399 13.69 -30.38 -3.79
N PHE A 400 12.55 -29.80 -3.45
CA PHE A 400 11.32 -30.52 -3.17
C PHE A 400 10.83 -31.30 -4.41
N VAL A 401 10.94 -30.70 -5.59
CA VAL A 401 10.63 -31.40 -6.85
C VAL A 401 11.60 -32.57 -7.07
N VAL A 402 12.91 -32.34 -6.95
CA VAL A 402 13.94 -33.35 -7.28
C VAL A 402 14.02 -34.47 -6.24
N VAL A 403 13.92 -34.14 -4.95
CA VAL A 403 14.09 -35.09 -3.85
C VAL A 403 12.76 -35.65 -3.36
N GLY A 404 11.69 -34.85 -3.39
CA GLY A 404 10.36 -35.24 -2.92
C GLY A 404 9.51 -35.87 -4.02
N LEU A 405 9.23 -35.13 -5.10
CA LEU A 405 8.24 -35.54 -6.10
C LEU A 405 8.81 -36.49 -7.17
N LEU A 406 10.04 -36.24 -7.63
CA LEU A 406 10.65 -36.96 -8.75
C LEU A 406 10.84 -38.46 -8.45
N PRO A 407 11.33 -38.91 -7.27
CA PRO A 407 11.49 -40.34 -7.00
C PRO A 407 10.17 -41.10 -7.03
N ILE A 408 9.12 -40.49 -6.48
CA ILE A 408 7.77 -41.07 -6.49
C ILE A 408 7.23 -41.10 -7.93
N THR A 409 7.38 -40.01 -8.68
CA THR A 409 6.94 -39.91 -10.07
C THR A 409 7.62 -40.95 -10.94
N LEU A 410 8.95 -41.07 -10.86
CA LEU A 410 9.73 -42.06 -11.61
C LEU A 410 9.25 -43.48 -11.30
N TYR A 411 9.08 -43.82 -10.02
CA TYR A 411 8.58 -45.14 -9.61
C TYR A 411 7.21 -45.46 -10.22
N VAL A 412 6.28 -44.50 -10.20
CA VAL A 412 4.94 -44.66 -10.78
C VAL A 412 5.01 -44.81 -12.30
N THR A 413 5.78 -43.95 -12.98
CA THR A 413 5.90 -43.98 -14.45
C THR A 413 6.58 -45.23 -14.99
N LEU A 414 7.46 -45.85 -14.20
CA LEU A 414 8.14 -47.09 -14.54
C LEU A 414 7.30 -48.35 -14.23
N GLY A 415 6.02 -48.19 -13.90
CA GLY A 415 5.10 -49.31 -13.67
C GLY A 415 5.33 -50.04 -12.35
N GLY A 416 5.87 -49.37 -11.34
CA GLY A 416 6.07 -49.98 -10.03
C GLY A 416 4.75 -50.50 -9.43
N ALA A 417 4.75 -51.72 -8.89
CA ALA A 417 3.54 -52.40 -8.44
C ALA A 417 2.77 -51.66 -7.32
N ALA A 418 3.43 -50.78 -6.56
CA ALA A 418 2.79 -49.89 -5.58
C ALA A 418 2.32 -48.54 -6.17
N GLY A 419 2.29 -48.40 -7.50
CA GLY A 419 2.12 -47.11 -8.19
C GLY A 419 0.87 -46.34 -7.79
N ARG A 420 -0.28 -47.02 -7.62
CA ARG A 420 -1.53 -46.37 -7.19
C ARG A 420 -1.43 -45.78 -5.78
N LEU A 421 -0.91 -46.55 -4.82
CA LEU A 421 -0.72 -46.10 -3.43
C LEU A 421 0.29 -44.94 -3.36
N LEU A 422 1.39 -45.04 -4.11
CA LEU A 422 2.40 -43.99 -4.17
C LEU A 422 1.91 -42.73 -4.90
N THR A 423 0.95 -42.84 -5.81
CA THR A 423 0.28 -41.67 -6.41
C THR A 423 -0.59 -40.94 -5.39
N GLY A 424 -1.33 -41.68 -4.54
CA GLY A 424 -2.03 -41.08 -3.40
C GLY A 424 -1.05 -40.37 -2.46
N GLN A 425 0.07 -41.01 -2.13
CA GLN A 425 1.10 -40.43 -1.27
C GLN A 425 1.81 -39.23 -1.91
N LEU A 426 1.95 -39.20 -3.24
CA LEU A 426 2.45 -38.05 -4.01
C LEU A 426 1.57 -36.83 -3.80
N LEU A 427 0.24 -36.98 -3.85
CA LEU A 427 -0.71 -35.89 -3.62
C LEU A 427 -0.66 -35.39 -2.17
N VAL A 428 -0.56 -36.29 -1.20
CA VAL A 428 -0.36 -35.93 0.22
C VAL A 428 0.94 -35.15 0.39
N HIS A 429 2.04 -35.59 -0.24
CA HIS A 429 3.31 -34.88 -0.21
C HIS A 429 3.20 -33.52 -0.91
N ALA A 430 2.51 -33.43 -2.05
CA ALA A 430 2.31 -32.16 -2.75
C ALA A 430 1.53 -31.14 -1.90
N ALA A 431 0.61 -31.59 -1.03
CA ALA A 431 -0.11 -30.73 -0.09
C ALA A 431 0.79 -30.09 0.99
N VAL A 432 2.01 -30.60 1.20
CA VAL A 432 3.02 -29.94 2.05
C VAL A 432 3.40 -28.57 1.48
N VAL A 433 3.42 -28.41 0.15
CA VAL A 433 3.81 -27.15 -0.50
C VAL A 433 2.92 -25.97 -0.08
N PRO A 434 1.59 -26.01 -0.28
CA PRO A 434 0.74 -24.93 0.18
C PRO A 434 0.71 -24.81 1.70
N ARG A 435 0.86 -25.93 2.43
CA ARG A 435 0.92 -25.90 3.91
C ARG A 435 2.09 -25.06 4.42
N MET A 436 3.26 -25.20 3.78
CA MET A 436 4.51 -24.56 4.22
C MET A 436 4.76 -23.21 3.60
N LEU A 437 4.37 -22.99 2.34
CA LEU A 437 4.72 -21.75 1.63
C LEU A 437 3.66 -20.65 1.74
N LEU A 438 2.38 -20.97 1.95
CA LEU A 438 1.34 -19.96 1.82
C LEU A 438 1.46 -18.85 2.88
N LEU A 439 1.55 -19.21 4.16
CA LEU A 439 1.73 -18.25 5.26
C LEU A 439 2.99 -17.38 5.10
N PRO A 440 4.20 -17.93 4.86
CA PRO A 440 5.39 -17.09 4.70
C PRO A 440 5.29 -16.18 3.48
N VAL A 441 4.78 -16.67 2.34
CA VAL A 441 4.60 -15.84 1.13
C VAL A 441 3.63 -14.70 1.40
N VAL A 442 2.51 -14.94 2.08
CA VAL A 442 1.57 -13.87 2.43
C VAL A 442 2.17 -12.90 3.44
N ALA A 443 2.94 -13.36 4.42
CA ALA A 443 3.68 -12.46 5.32
C ALA A 443 4.63 -11.54 4.56
N LEU A 444 5.36 -12.06 3.57
CA LEU A 444 6.20 -11.26 2.68
C LEU A 444 5.38 -10.24 1.91
N TRP A 445 4.27 -10.67 1.31
CA TRP A 445 3.40 -9.78 0.55
C TRP A 445 2.84 -8.66 1.42
N LEU A 446 2.44 -8.96 2.66
CA LEU A 446 1.93 -7.94 3.58
C LEU A 446 3.01 -6.98 4.05
N ALA A 447 4.26 -7.42 4.23
CA ALA A 447 5.38 -6.51 4.48
C ALA A 447 5.61 -5.55 3.30
N GLU A 448 5.62 -6.07 2.07
CA GLU A 448 5.78 -5.26 0.85
C GLU A 448 4.61 -4.28 0.64
N LEU A 449 3.37 -4.71 0.84
CA LEU A 449 2.18 -3.84 0.75
C LEU A 449 2.13 -2.82 1.89
N GLY A 450 2.61 -3.18 3.07
CA GLY A 450 2.80 -2.25 4.19
C GLY A 450 3.83 -1.16 3.86
N ALA A 451 4.93 -1.53 3.21
CA ALA A 451 5.94 -0.61 2.73
C ALA A 451 5.43 0.33 1.62
N ASP A 452 4.67 -0.22 0.66
CA ASP A 452 4.00 0.56 -0.39
C ASP A 452 3.08 1.64 0.18
N ARG A 453 2.38 1.35 1.28
CA ARG A 453 1.49 2.34 1.91
C ARG A 453 2.22 3.53 2.51
N LEU A 454 3.44 3.34 3.03
CA LEU A 454 4.25 4.47 3.48
C LEU A 454 4.60 5.37 2.29
N ALA A 455 5.03 4.77 1.18
CA ALA A 455 5.36 5.51 -0.05
C ALA A 455 4.14 6.24 -0.61
N VAL A 456 2.98 5.57 -0.74
CA VAL A 456 1.72 6.17 -1.23
C VAL A 456 1.27 7.33 -0.36
N ARG A 457 1.40 7.21 0.96
CA ARG A 457 0.98 8.28 1.88
C ARG A 457 1.83 9.53 1.76
N GLN A 458 3.12 9.38 1.46
CA GLN A 458 4.06 10.51 1.43
C GLN A 458 4.24 11.11 0.03
N CYS A 459 4.25 10.28 -1.02
CA CYS A 459 4.47 10.73 -2.40
C CYS A 459 3.22 10.60 -3.29
N GLY A 460 2.11 10.06 -2.79
CA GLY A 460 0.92 9.77 -3.58
C GLY A 460 0.96 8.41 -4.30
N ALA A 461 -0.20 7.95 -4.74
CA ALA A 461 -0.36 6.67 -5.42
C ALA A 461 0.32 6.65 -6.79
N ASP A 462 0.24 7.75 -7.54
CA ASP A 462 0.73 7.84 -8.91
C ASP A 462 2.26 7.72 -8.97
N ALA A 463 2.98 8.37 -8.05
CA ALA A 463 4.43 8.24 -7.94
C ALA A 463 4.87 6.78 -7.75
N LEU A 464 4.21 6.05 -6.83
CA LEU A 464 4.50 4.63 -6.65
C LEU A 464 4.13 3.79 -7.89
N ILE A 465 2.99 4.08 -8.54
CA ILE A 465 2.58 3.36 -9.76
C ILE A 465 3.60 3.54 -10.89
N ARG A 466 4.12 4.76 -11.08
CA ARG A 466 5.20 5.06 -12.06
C ARG A 466 6.49 4.31 -11.69
N ALA A 467 6.88 4.30 -10.41
CA ALA A 467 8.02 3.53 -9.94
C ALA A 467 7.87 2.01 -10.20
N LEU A 468 6.69 1.44 -9.95
CA LEU A 468 6.39 0.03 -10.22
C LEU A 468 6.39 -0.31 -11.72
N ALA A 469 6.09 0.66 -12.58
CA ALA A 469 6.16 0.47 -14.03
C ALA A 469 7.62 0.29 -14.48
N LEU A 470 8.55 1.08 -13.94
CA LEU A 470 9.99 0.91 -14.19
C LEU A 470 10.49 -0.46 -13.71
N GLU A 471 10.01 -0.95 -12.55
CA GLU A 471 10.44 -2.23 -12.00
C GLU A 471 10.14 -3.45 -12.91
N ARG A 472 9.21 -3.28 -13.86
CA ARG A 472 8.86 -4.27 -14.89
C ARG A 472 9.77 -4.26 -16.11
N THR A 473 10.39 -3.13 -16.43
CA THR A 473 11.30 -3.00 -17.58
C THR A 473 12.70 -3.51 -17.25
N LEU A 474 13.01 -3.68 -15.96
CA LEU A 474 14.29 -4.23 -15.52
C LEU A 474 14.53 -5.66 -16.04
N PRO A 475 15.76 -5.99 -16.48
CA PRO A 475 16.07 -7.28 -17.08
C PRO A 475 15.86 -8.45 -16.10
N GLY A 476 15.07 -9.45 -16.52
CA GLY A 476 14.78 -10.63 -15.72
C GLY A 476 14.35 -11.86 -16.53
N GLY A 477 15.07 -12.98 -16.34
CA GLY A 477 14.71 -14.28 -16.92
C GLY A 477 13.36 -14.82 -16.40
N ARG A 478 12.76 -15.78 -17.12
CA ARG A 478 11.45 -16.37 -16.76
C ARG A 478 11.43 -16.97 -15.35
N LEU A 479 12.47 -17.72 -14.96
CA LEU A 479 12.61 -18.28 -13.60
C LEU A 479 12.67 -17.19 -12.51
N ARG A 480 13.29 -16.05 -12.82
CA ARG A 480 13.32 -14.90 -11.90
C ARG A 480 11.92 -14.32 -11.71
N ARG A 481 11.09 -14.27 -12.76
CA ARG A 481 9.69 -13.82 -12.66
C ARG A 481 8.84 -14.74 -11.79
N VAL A 482 8.94 -16.06 -11.96
CA VAL A 482 8.20 -17.02 -11.12
C VAL A 482 8.62 -16.91 -9.66
N SER A 483 9.93 -16.93 -9.37
CA SER A 483 10.41 -16.76 -7.99
C SER A 483 10.05 -15.42 -7.37
N ARG A 484 9.89 -14.36 -8.19
CA ARG A 484 9.47 -13.03 -7.71
C ARG A 484 8.06 -13.07 -7.12
N VAL A 485 7.15 -13.88 -7.67
CA VAL A 485 5.78 -14.00 -7.13
C VAL A 485 5.79 -14.56 -5.71
N LEU A 486 6.76 -15.43 -5.39
CA LEU A 486 6.88 -15.99 -4.05
C LEU A 486 7.47 -15.00 -3.03
N THR A 487 8.15 -13.95 -3.50
CA THR A 487 8.86 -13.01 -2.61
C THR A 487 8.30 -11.60 -2.62
N HIS A 488 7.52 -11.25 -3.63
CA HIS A 488 6.88 -9.96 -3.81
C HIS A 488 5.44 -10.17 -4.32
N PRO A 489 4.48 -9.35 -3.88
CA PRO A 489 3.13 -9.41 -4.39
C PRO A 489 3.11 -9.07 -5.89
N PRO A 490 2.19 -9.66 -6.68
CA PRO A 490 2.06 -9.33 -8.08
C PRO A 490 1.91 -7.82 -8.29
N ALA A 491 2.61 -7.25 -9.28
CA ALA A 491 2.57 -5.80 -9.52
C ALA A 491 1.16 -5.25 -9.80
N ALA A 492 0.24 -6.10 -10.30
CA ALA A 492 -1.17 -5.73 -10.42
C ALA A 492 -1.84 -5.53 -9.06
N LEU A 493 -1.54 -6.38 -8.07
CA LEU A 493 -2.03 -6.25 -6.70
C LEU A 493 -1.46 -4.99 -6.03
N ARG A 494 -0.15 -4.77 -6.13
CA ARG A 494 0.51 -3.56 -5.59
C ARG A 494 -0.14 -2.27 -6.10
N ARG A 495 -0.37 -2.16 -7.42
CA ARG A 495 -1.06 -1.00 -8.02
C ARG A 495 -2.51 -0.86 -7.55
N LYS A 496 -3.26 -1.95 -7.41
CA LYS A 496 -4.65 -1.90 -6.89
C LYS A 496 -4.70 -1.39 -5.46
N VAL A 497 -3.77 -1.85 -4.61
CA VAL A 497 -3.65 -1.40 -3.22
C VAL A 497 -3.20 0.06 -3.15
N ALA A 498 -2.21 0.44 -3.96
CA ALA A 498 -1.73 1.82 -4.06
C ALA A 498 -2.84 2.80 -4.47
N GLY A 499 -3.68 2.42 -5.44
CA GLY A 499 -4.82 3.22 -5.88
C GLY A 499 -6.06 3.14 -4.96
N GLY A 500 -5.94 2.65 -3.73
CA GLY A 500 -7.02 2.65 -2.74
C GLY A 500 -8.16 1.63 -2.97
N ARG A 501 -8.08 0.78 -4.00
CA ARG A 501 -9.16 -0.14 -4.38
C ARG A 501 -9.31 -1.38 -3.48
N PHE A 502 -8.56 -1.47 -2.39
CA PHE A 502 -8.49 -2.64 -1.53
C PHE A 502 -8.84 -2.27 -0.09
N CYS A 503 -10.14 -2.11 0.22
CA CYS A 503 -10.76 -1.90 1.56
C CYS A 503 -9.88 -1.25 2.66
N GLY A 504 -9.01 -0.31 2.29
CA GLY A 504 -7.95 0.26 3.12
C GLY A 504 -7.16 -0.74 3.98
N LEU A 505 -6.98 -0.35 5.24
CA LEU A 505 -6.24 -1.12 6.26
C LEU A 505 -6.94 -2.42 6.64
N THR A 506 -8.27 -2.44 6.64
CA THR A 506 -9.07 -3.61 7.03
C THR A 506 -8.80 -4.78 6.10
N GLY A 507 -8.82 -4.55 4.78
CA GLY A 507 -8.54 -5.60 3.80
C GLY A 507 -7.15 -6.23 4.01
N LEU A 508 -6.13 -5.41 4.27
CA LEU A 508 -4.77 -5.88 4.50
C LEU A 508 -4.61 -6.60 5.85
N ALA A 509 -5.33 -6.17 6.89
CA ALA A 509 -5.35 -6.84 8.19
C ALA A 509 -6.03 -8.21 8.10
N VAL A 510 -7.12 -8.33 7.33
CA VAL A 510 -7.88 -9.58 7.10
C VAL A 510 -7.11 -10.57 6.23
N ALA A 511 -6.24 -10.10 5.33
CA ALA A 511 -5.49 -10.95 4.42
C ALA A 511 -4.65 -12.04 5.13
N TRP A 512 -4.08 -11.74 6.29
CA TRP A 512 -3.34 -12.73 7.07
C TRP A 512 -4.26 -13.85 7.59
N PRO A 513 -5.33 -13.58 8.37
CA PRO A 513 -6.29 -14.62 8.76
C PRO A 513 -6.92 -15.39 7.59
N ALA A 514 -7.28 -14.71 6.50
CA ALA A 514 -7.85 -15.35 5.32
C ALA A 514 -6.92 -16.42 4.72
N THR A 515 -5.61 -16.27 4.93
CA THR A 515 -4.61 -17.25 4.47
C THR A 515 -4.78 -18.62 5.12
N PHE A 516 -5.23 -18.68 6.38
CA PHE A 516 -5.52 -19.96 7.03
C PHE A 516 -6.66 -20.69 6.34
N VAL A 517 -7.74 -19.98 5.99
CA VAL A 517 -8.89 -20.54 5.27
C VAL A 517 -8.47 -21.04 3.89
N VAL A 518 -7.77 -20.20 3.12
CA VAL A 518 -7.27 -20.58 1.78
C VAL A 518 -6.36 -21.81 1.86
N ARG A 519 -5.48 -21.86 2.88
CA ARG A 519 -4.60 -23.02 3.10
C ARG A 519 -5.40 -24.29 3.38
N LEU A 520 -6.40 -24.22 4.26
CA LEU A 520 -7.25 -25.37 4.60
C LEU A 520 -7.99 -25.88 3.37
N VAL A 521 -8.65 -24.99 2.63
CA VAL A 521 -9.36 -25.35 1.39
C VAL A 521 -8.42 -26.04 0.39
N LEU A 522 -7.21 -25.49 0.19
CA LEU A 522 -6.26 -26.05 -0.75
C LEU A 522 -5.71 -27.42 -0.31
N VAL A 523 -5.42 -27.59 0.97
CA VAL A 523 -4.99 -28.88 1.53
C VAL A 523 -6.12 -29.91 1.42
N SER A 524 -7.36 -29.54 1.74
CA SER A 524 -8.54 -30.41 1.62
C SER A 524 -8.81 -30.83 0.18
N ALA A 525 -8.69 -29.90 -0.78
CA ALA A 525 -8.87 -30.18 -2.20
C ALA A 525 -7.83 -31.17 -2.74
N LEU A 526 -6.61 -31.18 -2.18
CA LEU A 526 -5.56 -32.15 -2.54
C LEU A 526 -5.70 -33.48 -1.79
N ALA A 527 -6.15 -33.45 -0.54
CA ALA A 527 -6.29 -34.64 0.31
C ALA A 527 -7.44 -35.56 -0.16
N LEU A 528 -8.56 -35.00 -0.61
CA LEU A 528 -9.71 -35.79 -1.06
C LEU A 528 -9.34 -36.79 -2.19
N PRO A 529 -8.77 -36.37 -3.34
CA PRO A 529 -8.37 -37.30 -4.38
C PRO A 529 -7.25 -38.24 -3.91
N ALA A 530 -6.41 -37.82 -2.96
CA ALA A 530 -5.36 -38.68 -2.40
C ALA A 530 -5.95 -39.90 -1.67
N PHE A 531 -6.95 -39.68 -0.81
CA PHE A 531 -7.64 -40.75 -0.08
C PHE A 531 -8.45 -41.67 -1.02
N MET A 532 -9.09 -41.10 -2.04
CA MET A 532 -9.79 -41.92 -3.04
C MET A 532 -8.80 -42.80 -3.84
N LEU A 533 -7.61 -42.29 -4.15
CA LEU A 533 -6.57 -43.06 -4.82
C LEU A 533 -6.02 -44.20 -3.96
N THR A 534 -6.01 -44.04 -2.64
CA THR A 534 -5.66 -45.13 -1.70
C THR A 534 -6.76 -46.18 -1.53
N GLY A 535 -7.89 -46.04 -2.23
CA GLY A 535 -8.95 -47.06 -2.29
C GLY A 535 -10.13 -46.80 -1.35
N GLU A 536 -10.16 -45.65 -0.67
CA GLU A 536 -11.29 -45.26 0.15
C GLU A 536 -12.49 -44.86 -0.73
N ASP A 537 -13.70 -45.18 -0.27
CA ASP A 537 -14.90 -44.62 -0.86
C ASP A 537 -15.01 -43.12 -0.56
N ILE A 538 -15.88 -42.42 -1.29
CA ILE A 538 -16.02 -40.96 -1.18
C ILE A 538 -16.46 -40.51 0.22
N GLY A 539 -17.27 -41.30 0.92
CA GLY A 539 -17.75 -40.97 2.27
C GLY A 539 -16.62 -41.04 3.29
N ALA A 540 -15.86 -42.13 3.28
CA ALA A 540 -14.67 -42.29 4.12
C ALA A 540 -13.61 -41.21 3.84
N ALA A 541 -13.34 -40.94 2.56
CA ALA A 541 -12.38 -39.91 2.16
C ALA A 541 -12.79 -38.50 2.65
N ILE A 542 -14.08 -38.15 2.53
CA ILE A 542 -14.62 -36.89 3.07
C ILE A 542 -14.44 -36.83 4.60
N ALA A 543 -14.77 -37.92 5.31
CA ALA A 543 -14.61 -37.97 6.77
C ALA A 543 -13.14 -37.77 7.19
N HIS A 544 -12.19 -38.39 6.47
CA HIS A 544 -10.76 -38.19 6.71
C HIS A 544 -10.28 -36.77 6.38
N VAL A 545 -10.82 -36.12 5.34
CA VAL A 545 -10.55 -34.71 5.05
C VAL A 545 -11.02 -33.82 6.20
N PHE A 546 -12.23 -34.03 6.72
CA PHE A 546 -12.73 -33.28 7.88
C PHE A 546 -11.86 -33.51 9.12
N GLN A 547 -11.50 -34.76 9.41
CA GLN A 547 -10.61 -35.07 10.52
C GLN A 547 -9.23 -34.39 10.34
N SER A 548 -8.73 -34.31 9.11
CA SER A 548 -7.48 -33.63 8.77
C SER A 548 -7.56 -32.11 8.96
N ILE A 549 -8.72 -31.50 8.66
CA ILE A 549 -8.98 -30.08 8.95
C ILE A 549 -8.93 -29.84 10.46
N VAL A 550 -9.62 -30.64 11.26
CA VAL A 550 -9.64 -30.51 12.73
C VAL A 550 -8.23 -30.67 13.31
N LYS A 551 -7.50 -31.71 12.90
CA LYS A 551 -6.09 -31.92 13.30
C LYS A 551 -5.19 -30.76 12.86
N GLY A 552 -5.40 -30.21 11.66
CA GLY A 552 -4.68 -29.05 11.15
C GLY A 552 -4.93 -27.80 12.00
N LEU A 553 -6.20 -27.48 12.28
CA LEU A 553 -6.58 -26.38 13.15
C LEU A 553 -6.00 -26.53 14.56
N ALA A 554 -6.01 -27.75 15.11
CA ALA A 554 -5.41 -28.05 16.41
C ALA A 554 -3.89 -27.79 16.41
N PHE A 555 -3.19 -28.18 15.35
CA PHE A 555 -1.76 -27.88 15.15
C PHE A 555 -1.50 -26.37 15.06
N ASP A 556 -2.40 -25.62 14.43
CA ASP A 556 -2.28 -24.18 14.22
C ASP A 556 -2.79 -23.31 15.39
N ARG A 557 -3.26 -23.91 16.50
CA ARG A 557 -3.85 -23.19 17.64
C ARG A 557 -3.01 -22.01 18.12
N LEU A 558 -1.70 -22.19 18.24
CA LEU A 558 -0.80 -21.12 18.68
C LEU A 558 -0.65 -19.99 17.66
N LEU A 559 -0.67 -20.32 16.36
CA LEU A 559 -0.69 -19.32 15.29
C LEU A 559 -2.02 -18.55 15.26
N LEU A 560 -3.15 -19.24 15.41
CA LEU A 560 -4.48 -18.64 15.42
C LEU A 560 -4.70 -17.76 16.65
N GLY A 561 -4.40 -18.28 17.84
CA GLY A 561 -4.48 -17.53 19.10
C GLY A 561 -3.50 -16.35 19.11
N GLY A 562 -2.25 -16.57 18.71
CA GLY A 562 -1.25 -15.50 18.60
C GLY A 562 -1.63 -14.41 17.59
N SER A 563 -2.22 -14.78 16.45
CA SER A 563 -2.71 -13.81 15.46
C SER A 563 -3.86 -12.96 16.02
N THR A 564 -4.78 -13.60 16.75
CA THR A 564 -5.92 -12.92 17.41
C THR A 564 -5.41 -11.92 18.43
N VAL A 565 -4.54 -12.34 19.34
CA VAL A 565 -3.93 -11.47 20.37
C VAL A 565 -3.16 -10.33 19.71
N LEU A 566 -2.35 -10.63 18.69
CA LEU A 566 -1.59 -9.61 17.98
C LEU A 566 -2.51 -8.57 17.35
N LEU A 567 -3.58 -8.97 16.65
CA LEU A 567 -4.54 -8.02 16.06
C LEU A 567 -5.22 -7.15 17.10
N VAL A 568 -5.66 -7.72 18.23
CA VAL A 568 -6.33 -6.97 19.29
C VAL A 568 -5.39 -5.96 19.96
N VAL A 569 -4.14 -6.36 20.22
CA VAL A 569 -3.17 -5.54 20.97
C VAL A 569 -2.42 -4.57 20.05
N TRP A 570 -2.33 -4.84 18.75
CA TRP A 570 -1.53 -4.05 17.81
C TRP A 570 -1.87 -2.55 17.79
N PRO A 571 -3.14 -2.11 17.73
CA PRO A 571 -3.47 -0.68 17.78
C PRO A 571 -2.91 0.02 19.02
N TRP A 572 -2.90 -0.68 20.17
CA TRP A 572 -2.35 -0.15 21.41
C TRP A 572 -0.81 -0.05 21.37
N ILE A 573 -0.12 -1.04 20.78
CA ILE A 573 1.33 -0.97 20.54
C ILE A 573 1.68 0.20 19.62
N VAL A 574 0.87 0.42 18.57
CA VAL A 574 1.06 1.56 17.67
C VAL A 574 0.82 2.87 18.41
N ARG A 575 -0.23 2.98 19.23
CA ARG A 575 -0.54 4.19 20.01
C ARG A 575 0.52 4.53 21.05
N THR A 576 0.96 3.57 21.86
CA THR A 576 1.95 3.80 22.94
C THR A 576 3.31 4.24 22.42
N ARG A 577 3.71 3.80 21.22
CA ARG A 577 4.95 4.22 20.58
C ARG A 577 4.88 5.62 19.96
N HIS A 578 3.68 6.22 19.84
CA HIS A 578 3.46 7.48 19.15
C HIS A 578 2.44 8.35 19.88
N ALA A 579 2.91 9.08 20.90
CA ALA A 579 2.10 9.88 21.83
C ALA A 579 1.20 10.97 21.21
N GLY A 580 1.20 11.16 19.89
CA GLY A 580 0.38 12.16 19.19
C GLY A 580 -0.83 11.64 18.42
N ASP A 581 -0.97 10.32 18.22
CA ASP A 581 -2.03 9.76 17.35
C ASP A 581 -3.17 9.16 18.20
N ARG A 582 -4.05 10.03 18.72
CA ARG A 582 -5.23 9.60 19.49
C ARG A 582 -6.24 8.84 18.63
N ASN A 583 -6.25 9.05 17.31
CA ASN A 583 -7.21 8.45 16.37
C ASN A 583 -6.66 7.16 15.71
N SER A 584 -5.91 6.34 16.45
CA SER A 584 -5.53 5.02 15.95
C SER A 584 -6.79 4.19 15.68
N GLN A 585 -7.05 3.84 14.42
CA GLN A 585 -8.23 3.06 14.01
C GLN A 585 -8.18 1.64 14.59
N PHE A 586 -8.99 1.36 15.63
CA PHE A 586 -9.10 0.02 16.24
C PHE A 586 -9.95 -0.93 15.39
N ALA A 587 -11.02 -0.40 14.79
CA ALA A 587 -12.03 -1.21 14.09
C ALA A 587 -11.46 -2.15 13.01
N PRO A 588 -10.51 -1.73 12.15
CA PRO A 588 -9.91 -2.62 11.15
C PRO A 588 -9.28 -3.89 11.73
N TYR A 589 -8.61 -3.77 12.87
CA TYR A 589 -7.91 -4.88 13.51
C TYR A 589 -8.85 -5.75 14.32
N ALA A 590 -9.82 -5.16 15.01
CA ALA A 590 -10.86 -5.89 15.73
C ALA A 590 -11.69 -6.76 14.78
N LEU A 591 -12.11 -6.21 13.63
CA LEU A 591 -12.79 -6.97 12.57
C LEU A 591 -11.90 -8.11 12.03
N ALA A 592 -10.63 -7.83 11.77
CA ALA A 592 -9.69 -8.86 11.31
C ALA A 592 -9.46 -9.97 12.36
N ALA A 593 -9.58 -9.68 13.65
CA ALA A 593 -9.38 -10.63 14.75
C ALA A 593 -10.52 -11.65 14.90
N VAL A 594 -11.70 -11.37 14.35
CA VAL A 594 -12.87 -12.28 14.42
C VAL A 594 -12.57 -13.62 13.73
N LEU A 595 -11.98 -13.60 12.54
CA LEU A 595 -11.69 -14.81 11.77
C LEU A 595 -10.71 -15.78 12.46
N PRO A 596 -9.50 -15.37 12.88
CA PRO A 596 -8.59 -16.29 13.55
C PRO A 596 -9.13 -16.75 14.91
N LEU A 597 -9.93 -15.92 15.62
CA LEU A 597 -10.61 -16.33 16.85
C LEU A 597 -11.64 -17.43 16.58
N ALA A 598 -12.48 -17.27 15.56
CA ALA A 598 -13.47 -18.28 15.18
C ALA A 598 -12.81 -19.62 14.81
N LEU A 599 -11.72 -19.58 14.01
CA LEU A 599 -10.93 -20.76 13.67
C LEU A 599 -10.28 -21.39 14.91
N TYR A 600 -9.78 -20.57 15.85
CA TYR A 600 -9.22 -21.04 17.11
C TYR A 600 -10.27 -21.76 17.95
N MET A 601 -11.46 -21.18 18.13
CA MET A 601 -12.56 -21.82 18.88
C MET A 601 -13.01 -23.12 18.22
N THR A 602 -13.13 -23.13 16.90
CA THR A 602 -13.49 -24.33 16.11
C THR A 602 -12.48 -25.44 16.30
N SER A 603 -11.21 -25.14 16.58
CA SER A 603 -10.19 -26.16 16.79
C SER A 603 -10.41 -27.05 18.02
N PHE A 604 -11.33 -26.70 18.94
CA PHE A 604 -11.66 -27.47 20.16
C PHE A 604 -12.93 -28.31 20.04
N ILE A 605 -13.72 -28.09 18.99
CA ILE A 605 -14.89 -28.89 18.63
C ILE A 605 -14.40 -30.10 17.83
#